data_AF-A0A536QFZ0-F1
#
_entry.id   AF-A0A536QFZ0-F1
#
_cell.length_a   1.000
_cell.length_b   1.000
_cell.length_c   1.000
_cell.angle_alpha   90.00
_cell.angle_beta   90.00
_cell.angle_gamma   90.00
#
_symmetry.space_group_name_H-M   'P 1'
#
loop_
_entity.id
_entity.type
_entity.pdbx_description
1 polymer ?
#
loop_
_entity_poly.entity_id
_entity_poly.type
_entity_poly.pdbx_seq_one_letter_code
_entity_poly.pdbx_strand_id
1 'polypeptide(L)'
;MISEAPFFFSVAALSVTLAGFSGLLAALRRGDQLRTVDVFHLRGIAEVGLANALIALITIPAATIAGDLQTAARLGAGVVVAYVIFQIPMFALRQRRMAVRVRVAQAVGAAAIDTAVIAVAVVTIATGAVGGYELLMVLLLARPMWDFVQFLRDMAGPASADKHSA
;
A
#
# COMPACT_ATOMS: atom_id res chain seq x y z
N MET A 1 -23.18 -2.92 -15.29
CA MET A 1 -21.80 -2.64 -14.85
C MET A 1 -21.54 -1.16 -15.04
N ILE A 2 -20.79 -0.52 -14.13
CA ILE A 2 -20.41 0.90 -14.22
C ILE A 2 -19.29 1.12 -15.26
N SER A 3 -19.21 2.31 -15.86
CA SER A 3 -18.19 2.66 -16.87
C SER A 3 -16.76 2.58 -16.35
N GLU A 4 -16.58 2.82 -15.05
CA GLU A 4 -15.30 2.93 -14.35
C GLU A 4 -14.81 1.57 -13.84
N ALA A 5 -15.59 0.50 -14.00
CA ALA A 5 -15.21 -0.84 -13.57
C ALA A 5 -13.83 -1.29 -14.13
N PRO A 6 -13.48 -1.05 -15.41
CA PRO A 6 -12.16 -1.39 -15.93
C PRO A 6 -11.01 -0.71 -15.19
N PHE A 7 -11.21 0.52 -14.72
CA PHE A 7 -10.22 1.25 -13.92
C PHE A 7 -10.00 0.54 -12.57
N PHE A 8 -11.08 0.23 -11.83
CA PHE A 8 -10.98 -0.45 -10.54
C PHE A 8 -10.38 -1.86 -10.66
N PHE A 9 -10.72 -2.60 -11.72
CA PHE A 9 -10.08 -3.89 -12.01
C PHE A 9 -8.58 -3.73 -12.28
N SER A 10 -8.16 -2.67 -12.97
CA SER A 10 -6.74 -2.40 -13.25
C SER A 10 -5.97 -2.11 -11.96
N VAL A 11 -6.51 -1.28 -11.07
CA VAL A 11 -5.91 -1.02 -9.75
C VAL A 11 -5.82 -2.31 -8.94
N ALA A 12 -6.88 -3.11 -8.94
CA ALA A 12 -6.89 -4.40 -8.24
C ALA A 12 -5.83 -5.37 -8.80
N ALA A 13 -5.72 -5.47 -10.12
CA ALA A 13 -4.74 -6.31 -10.79
C ALA A 13 -3.30 -5.89 -10.46
N LEU A 14 -3.00 -4.58 -10.50
CA LEU A 14 -1.69 -4.05 -10.10
C LEU A 14 -1.37 -4.35 -8.63
N SER A 15 -2.35 -4.17 -7.75
CA SER A 15 -2.20 -4.41 -6.32
C SER A 15 -1.94 -5.89 -6.00
N VAL A 16 -2.68 -6.80 -6.63
CA VAL A 16 -2.47 -8.26 -6.52
C VAL A 16 -1.12 -8.67 -7.11
N THR A 17 -0.70 -8.05 -8.22
CA THR A 17 0.61 -8.34 -8.83
C THR A 17 1.75 -7.97 -7.91
N LEU A 18 1.72 -6.79 -7.28
CA LEU A 18 2.71 -6.37 -6.29
C LEU A 18 2.76 -7.33 -5.09
N ALA A 19 1.59 -7.74 -4.59
CA ALA A 19 1.49 -8.69 -3.49
C ALA A 19 2.00 -10.09 -3.88
N GLY A 20 1.69 -10.56 -5.08
CA GLY A 20 2.17 -11.83 -5.61
C GLY A 20 3.69 -11.83 -5.80
N PHE A 21 4.25 -10.74 -6.33
CA PHE A 21 5.69 -10.61 -6.51
C PHE A 21 6.44 -10.59 -5.18
N SER A 22 5.91 -9.91 -4.15
CA SER A 22 6.53 -9.94 -2.82
C SER A 22 6.47 -11.33 -2.18
N GLY A 23 5.38 -12.07 -2.38
CA GLY A 23 5.28 -13.47 -1.96
C GLY A 23 6.29 -14.38 -2.66
N LEU A 24 6.47 -14.23 -3.98
CA LEU A 24 7.47 -14.96 -4.77
C LEU A 24 8.89 -14.66 -4.29
N LEU A 25 9.23 -13.39 -4.08
CA LEU A 25 10.53 -12.98 -3.54
C LEU A 25 10.80 -13.60 -2.16
N ALA A 26 9.79 -13.61 -1.29
CA ALA A 26 9.90 -14.23 0.03
C ALA A 26 10.14 -15.74 -0.07
N ALA A 27 9.45 -16.42 -1.01
CA ALA A 27 9.61 -17.84 -1.24
C ALA A 27 11.00 -18.20 -1.80
N LEU A 28 11.47 -17.44 -2.81
CA LEU A 28 12.77 -17.66 -3.45
C LEU A 28 13.95 -17.45 -2.49
N ARG A 29 13.81 -16.52 -1.54
CA ARG A 29 14.84 -16.24 -0.53
C ARG A 29 14.74 -17.08 0.74
N ARG A 30 13.77 -17.99 0.85
CA ARG A 30 13.58 -18.79 2.08
C ARG A 30 14.80 -19.70 2.41
N GLY A 31 15.63 -20.02 1.41
CA GLY A 31 16.87 -20.79 1.58
C GLY A 31 18.11 -19.96 1.95
N ASP A 32 18.05 -18.64 1.81
CA ASP A 32 19.18 -17.71 2.02
C ASP A 32 18.76 -16.77 3.15
N GLN A 33 19.34 -16.88 4.35
CA GLN A 33 18.81 -16.31 5.61
C GLN A 33 18.25 -14.88 5.44
N LEU A 34 16.93 -14.76 5.26
CA LEU A 34 16.26 -13.49 5.06
C LEU A 34 16.47 -12.61 6.29
N ARG A 35 17.01 -11.40 6.07
CA ARG A 35 17.10 -10.41 7.14
C ARG A 35 15.69 -10.05 7.61
N THR A 36 15.50 -9.84 8.90
CA THR A 36 14.20 -9.47 9.51
C THR A 36 13.55 -8.26 8.83
N VAL A 37 14.38 -7.33 8.35
CA VAL A 37 13.96 -6.13 7.60
C VAL A 37 13.30 -6.50 6.26
N ASP A 38 13.87 -7.45 5.52
CA ASP A 38 13.33 -7.90 4.23
C ASP A 38 11.97 -8.58 4.40
N VAL A 39 11.84 -9.41 5.45
CA VAL A 39 10.56 -10.07 5.79
C VAL A 39 9.48 -9.04 6.13
N PHE A 40 9.86 -7.98 6.85
CA PHE A 40 8.94 -6.89 7.18
C PHE A 40 8.44 -6.17 5.93
N HIS A 41 9.33 -5.81 5.00
CA HIS A 41 8.95 -5.15 3.75
C HIS A 41 8.10 -6.05 2.84
N LEU A 42 8.53 -7.30 2.60
CA LEU A 42 7.81 -8.22 1.71
C LEU A 42 6.39 -8.53 2.23
N ARG A 43 6.26 -8.71 3.54
CA ARG A 43 4.95 -8.89 4.19
C ARG A 43 4.12 -7.62 4.13
N GLY A 44 4.72 -6.45 4.35
CA GLY A 44 4.05 -5.16 4.22
C GLY A 44 3.48 -4.95 2.82
N ILE A 45 4.29 -5.18 1.78
CA ILE A 45 3.88 -5.07 0.38
C ILE A 45 2.70 -6.01 0.08
N ALA A 46 2.77 -7.26 0.55
CA ALA A 46 1.69 -8.24 0.34
C ALA A 46 0.38 -7.83 1.01
N GLU A 47 0.42 -7.48 2.28
CA GLU A 47 -0.78 -7.12 3.05
C GLU A 47 -1.43 -5.84 2.51
N VAL A 48 -0.61 -4.82 2.17
CA VAL A 48 -1.11 -3.55 1.63
C VAL A 48 -1.63 -3.71 0.21
N GLY A 49 -0.92 -4.46 -0.64
CA GLY A 49 -1.40 -4.76 -2.00
C GLY A 49 -2.73 -5.52 -1.98
N LEU A 50 -2.90 -6.52 -1.13
CA LEU A 50 -4.17 -7.24 -1.03
C LEU A 50 -5.31 -6.36 -0.50
N ALA A 51 -5.04 -5.52 0.51
CA ALA A 51 -6.03 -4.59 1.05
C ALA A 51 -6.49 -3.59 -0.02
N ASN A 52 -5.56 -3.00 -0.76
CA ASN A 52 -5.86 -2.07 -1.85
C ASN A 52 -6.68 -2.73 -2.96
N ALA A 53 -6.36 -3.97 -3.31
CA ALA A 53 -7.14 -4.73 -4.29
C ALA A 53 -8.59 -4.91 -3.84
N LEU A 54 -8.81 -5.27 -2.57
CA LEU A 54 -10.14 -5.42 -2.02
C LEU A 54 -10.91 -4.10 -1.99
N ILE A 55 -10.26 -2.99 -1.62
CA ILE A 55 -10.87 -1.65 -1.65
C ILE A 55 -11.29 -1.27 -3.07
N ALA A 56 -10.42 -1.50 -4.06
CA ALA A 56 -10.77 -1.24 -5.45
C ALA A 56 -11.95 -2.10 -5.91
N LEU A 57 -11.92 -3.41 -5.64
CA LEU A 57 -12.97 -4.35 -6.05
C LEU A 57 -14.30 -4.10 -5.37
N ILE A 58 -14.34 -3.79 -4.08
CA ILE A 58 -15.59 -3.57 -3.33
C ILE A 58 -16.33 -2.30 -3.79
N THR A 59 -15.62 -1.36 -4.43
CA THR A 59 -16.22 -0.17 -5.03
C THR A 59 -17.24 -0.54 -6.11
N ILE A 60 -16.96 -1.57 -6.92
CA ILE A 60 -17.82 -1.99 -8.04
C ILE A 60 -19.21 -2.46 -7.56
N PRO A 61 -19.34 -3.43 -6.64
CA PRO A 61 -20.64 -3.80 -6.10
C PRO A 61 -21.24 -2.67 -5.26
N ALA A 62 -20.45 -1.87 -4.53
CA ALA A 62 -20.98 -0.73 -3.78
C ALA A 62 -21.68 0.30 -4.68
N ALA A 63 -21.08 0.65 -5.82
CA ALA A 63 -21.68 1.53 -6.82
C ALA A 63 -22.93 0.92 -7.46
N THR A 64 -22.91 -0.40 -7.68
CA THR A 64 -24.07 -1.11 -8.23
C THR A 64 -25.25 -1.14 -7.23
N ILE A 65 -24.97 -1.35 -5.94
CA ILE A 65 -25.99 -1.39 -4.87
C ILE A 65 -26.52 0.02 -4.57
N ALA A 66 -25.64 1.02 -4.52
CA ALA A 66 -26.04 2.41 -4.28
C ALA A 66 -26.79 3.03 -5.46
N GLY A 67 -26.66 2.46 -6.66
CA GLY A 67 -27.22 3.00 -7.91
C GLY A 67 -26.50 4.26 -8.42
N ASP A 68 -25.45 4.70 -7.73
CA ASP A 68 -24.69 5.91 -8.03
C ASP A 68 -23.23 5.76 -7.57
N LEU A 69 -22.31 6.15 -8.46
CA LEU A 69 -20.88 6.08 -8.21
C LEU A 69 -20.40 7.18 -7.25
N GLN A 70 -21.06 8.34 -7.22
CA GLN A 70 -20.69 9.42 -6.31
C GLN A 70 -20.87 8.99 -4.84
N THR A 71 -21.97 8.31 -4.54
CA THR A 71 -22.23 7.75 -3.20
C THR A 71 -21.21 6.66 -2.85
N ALA A 72 -20.92 5.75 -3.79
CA ALA A 72 -19.91 4.72 -3.58
C ALA A 72 -18.50 5.30 -3.39
N ALA A 73 -18.14 6.35 -4.11
CA ALA A 73 -16.86 7.05 -3.96
C ALA A 73 -16.70 7.67 -2.56
N ARG A 74 -17.75 8.28 -2.01
CA ARG A 74 -17.73 8.82 -0.64
C ARG A 74 -17.55 7.71 0.40
N LEU A 75 -18.29 6.62 0.27
CA LEU A 75 -18.19 5.48 1.17
C LEU A 75 -16.81 4.82 1.06
N GLY A 76 -16.33 4.58 -0.15
CA GLY A 76 -15.00 4.04 -0.43
C GLY A 76 -13.89 4.91 0.14
N ALA A 77 -13.97 6.24 -0.04
CA ALA A 77 -13.01 7.17 0.55
C ALA A 77 -13.05 7.14 2.09
N GLY A 78 -14.22 6.98 2.69
CA GLY A 78 -14.36 6.75 4.14
C GLY A 78 -13.66 5.46 4.60
N VAL A 79 -13.82 4.36 3.85
CA VAL A 79 -13.10 3.10 4.09
C VAL A 79 -11.59 3.29 3.98
N VAL A 80 -11.11 4.05 2.99
CA VAL A 80 -9.69 4.35 2.83
C VAL A 80 -9.13 5.14 4.02
N VAL A 81 -9.85 6.15 4.53
CA VAL A 81 -9.43 6.89 5.73
C VAL A 81 -9.31 5.95 6.93
N ALA A 82 -10.34 5.14 7.17
CA ALA A 82 -10.33 4.17 8.28
C ALA A 82 -9.17 3.17 8.14
N TYR A 83 -8.92 2.69 6.91
CA TYR A 83 -7.82 1.79 6.59
C TYR A 83 -6.46 2.42 6.91
N VAL A 84 -6.18 3.63 6.43
CA VAL A 84 -4.89 4.32 6.68
C VAL A 84 -4.69 4.62 8.16
N ILE A 85 -5.74 5.08 8.85
CA ILE A 85 -5.69 5.34 10.31
C ILE A 85 -5.35 4.08 11.09
N PHE A 86 -5.87 2.91 10.68
CA PHE A 86 -5.54 1.64 11.34
C PHE A 86 -4.16 1.11 10.94
N GLN A 87 -3.76 1.34 9.69
CA GLN A 87 -2.50 0.87 9.12
C GLN A 87 -1.27 1.51 9.80
N ILE A 88 -1.29 2.82 10.05
CA ILE A 88 -0.19 3.57 10.69
C ILE A 88 0.25 2.96 12.04
N PRO A 89 -0.63 2.78 13.05
CA PRO A 89 -0.25 2.21 14.34
C PRO A 89 0.12 0.73 14.23
N MET A 90 -0.50 -0.03 13.31
CA MET A 90 -0.16 -1.43 13.08
C MET A 90 1.28 -1.58 12.56
N PHE A 91 1.70 -0.73 11.63
CA PHE A 91 3.10 -0.69 11.18
C PHE A 91 4.05 -0.27 12.30
N ALA A 92 3.72 0.77 13.06
CA ALA A 92 4.55 1.22 14.18
C ALA A 92 4.71 0.11 15.24
N LEU A 93 3.64 -0.61 15.58
CA LEU A 93 3.68 -1.72 16.52
C LEU A 93 4.53 -2.89 15.98
N ARG A 94 4.36 -3.24 14.70
CA ARG A 94 5.12 -4.33 14.08
C ARG A 94 6.60 -3.98 13.95
N GLN A 95 6.92 -2.73 13.61
CA GLN A 95 8.29 -2.23 13.58
C GLN A 95 8.97 -2.37 14.95
N ARG A 96 8.26 -1.97 16.02
CA ARG A 96 8.75 -2.15 17.40
C ARG A 96 8.97 -3.62 17.76
N ARG A 97 8.02 -4.50 17.43
CA ARG A 97 8.11 -5.94 17.72
C ARG A 97 9.26 -6.63 16.98
N MET A 98 9.60 -6.17 15.78
CA MET A 98 10.65 -6.77 14.95
C MET A 98 12.02 -6.07 15.12
N ALA A 99 12.12 -5.06 16.00
CA ALA A 99 13.32 -4.25 16.23
C ALA A 99 13.93 -3.65 14.94
N VAL A 100 13.09 -3.38 13.93
CA VAL A 100 13.54 -2.87 12.63
C VAL A 100 13.75 -1.36 12.72
N ARG A 101 14.99 -0.91 12.49
CA ARG A 101 15.30 0.51 12.33
C ARG A 101 15.07 0.92 10.88
N VAL A 102 13.97 1.63 10.64
CA VAL A 102 13.67 2.24 9.33
C VAL A 102 14.44 3.55 9.21
N ARG A 103 15.03 3.82 8.04
CA ARG A 103 15.76 5.07 7.81
C ARG A 103 14.79 6.25 7.82
N VAL A 104 15.20 7.39 8.40
CA VAL A 104 14.32 8.58 8.51
C VAL A 104 13.76 8.99 7.15
N ALA A 105 14.57 8.97 6.09
CA ALA A 105 14.13 9.28 4.73
C ALA A 105 13.03 8.34 4.21
N GLN A 106 13.08 7.05 4.57
CA GLN A 106 12.05 6.07 4.21
C GLN A 106 10.74 6.37 4.96
N ALA A 107 10.82 6.70 6.25
CA ALA A 107 9.68 7.07 7.07
C ALA A 107 9.01 8.38 6.62
N VAL A 108 9.80 9.38 6.21
CA VAL A 108 9.28 10.65 5.68
C VAL A 108 8.54 10.43 4.36
N GLY A 109 9.09 9.65 3.44
CA GLY A 109 8.41 9.34 2.16
C GLY A 109 7.10 8.59 2.38
N ALA A 110 7.10 7.61 3.28
CA ALA A 110 5.92 6.91 3.76
C ALA A 110 4.85 7.89 4.30
N ALA A 111 5.21 8.75 5.25
CA ALA A 111 4.30 9.70 5.85
C ALA A 111 3.75 10.72 4.84
N ALA A 112 4.56 11.15 3.86
CA ALA A 112 4.13 12.04 2.79
C ALA A 112 3.04 11.39 1.92
N ILE A 113 3.20 10.10 1.56
CA ILE A 113 2.19 9.34 0.83
C ILE A 113 0.91 9.22 1.64
N ASP A 114 1.01 8.81 2.91
CA ASP A 114 -0.16 8.63 3.78
C ASP A 114 -0.93 9.96 3.97
N THR A 115 -0.20 11.07 4.11
CA THR A 115 -0.79 12.41 4.22
C THR A 115 -1.53 12.80 2.94
N ALA A 116 -0.94 12.54 1.77
CA ALA A 116 -1.59 12.81 0.49
C ALA A 116 -2.86 11.95 0.29
N VAL A 117 -2.80 10.67 0.67
CA VAL A 117 -3.96 9.76 0.64
C VAL A 117 -5.08 10.30 1.53
N ILE A 118 -4.77 10.68 2.78
CA ILE A 118 -5.77 11.24 3.70
C ILE A 118 -6.36 12.53 3.14
N ALA A 119 -5.54 13.45 2.63
CA ALA A 119 -6.00 14.72 2.07
C ALA A 119 -6.96 14.51 0.89
N VAL A 120 -6.57 13.66 -0.07
CA VAL A 120 -7.42 13.35 -1.24
C VAL A 120 -8.69 12.61 -0.82
N ALA A 121 -8.61 11.70 0.16
CA ALA A 121 -9.78 11.00 0.68
C ALA A 121 -10.78 11.97 1.33
N VAL A 122 -10.32 12.91 2.16
CA VAL A 122 -11.18 13.93 2.78
C VAL A 122 -11.86 14.80 1.72
N VAL A 123 -11.12 15.25 0.71
CA VAL A 123 -11.70 16.01 -0.42
C VAL A 123 -12.73 15.17 -1.20
N THR A 124 -12.44 13.89 -1.41
CA THR A 124 -13.35 12.95 -2.09
C THR A 124 -14.62 12.70 -1.29
N ILE A 125 -14.53 12.60 0.04
CA ILE A 125 -15.71 12.49 0.92
C ILE A 125 -16.58 13.74 0.80
N ALA A 126 -15.96 14.93 0.86
CA ALA A 126 -16.69 16.19 0.82
C ALA A 126 -17.38 16.43 -0.54
N THR A 127 -16.69 16.16 -1.64
CA THR A 127 -17.18 16.44 -3.00
C THR A 127 -17.97 15.28 -3.59
N GLY A 128 -17.54 14.04 -3.34
CA GLY A 128 -17.99 12.85 -4.05
C GLY A 128 -17.50 12.79 -5.50
N ALA A 129 -16.46 13.55 -5.85
CA ALA A 129 -15.94 13.58 -7.21
C ALA A 129 -15.30 12.24 -7.59
N VAL A 130 -15.81 11.61 -8.65
CA VAL A 130 -15.33 10.30 -9.15
C VAL A 130 -13.83 10.35 -9.46
N GLY A 131 -13.37 11.38 -10.16
CA GLY A 131 -11.95 11.55 -10.47
C GLY A 131 -11.07 11.71 -9.22
N GLY A 132 -11.61 12.28 -8.12
CA GLY A 132 -10.90 12.32 -6.83
C GLY A 132 -10.72 10.93 -6.23
N TYR A 133 -11.73 10.07 -6.36
CA TYR A 133 -11.66 8.68 -5.92
C TYR A 133 -10.73 7.83 -6.78
N GLU A 134 -10.70 8.04 -8.10
CA GLU A 134 -9.73 7.40 -8.98
C GLU A 134 -8.29 7.78 -8.61
N LEU A 135 -8.04 9.06 -8.38
CA LEU A 135 -6.75 9.53 -7.87
C LEU A 135 -6.39 8.86 -6.54
N LEU A 136 -7.36 8.72 -5.64
CA LEU A 136 -7.17 8.03 -4.37
C LEU A 136 -6.73 6.58 -4.55
N MET A 137 -7.37 5.85 -5.48
CA MET A 137 -7.00 4.48 -5.82
C MET A 137 -5.57 4.38 -6.37
N VAL A 138 -5.13 5.34 -7.18
CA VAL A 138 -3.74 5.41 -7.65
C VAL A 138 -2.78 5.71 -6.49
N LEU A 139 -3.12 6.64 -5.61
CA LEU A 139 -2.28 6.96 -4.44
C LEU A 139 -2.12 5.79 -3.48
N LEU A 140 -3.14 4.93 -3.35
CA LEU A 140 -3.03 3.70 -2.57
C LEU A 140 -1.94 2.76 -3.10
N LEU A 141 -1.71 2.71 -4.42
CA LEU A 141 -0.60 1.94 -5.01
C LEU A 141 0.77 2.53 -4.67
N ALA A 142 0.87 3.84 -4.44
CA ALA A 142 2.14 4.51 -4.19
C ALA A 142 2.85 3.94 -2.96
N ARG A 143 2.10 3.54 -1.92
CA ARG A 143 2.68 2.99 -0.70
C ARG A 143 3.39 1.64 -0.90
N PRO A 144 2.73 0.57 -1.39
CA PRO A 144 3.41 -0.70 -1.65
C PRO A 144 4.51 -0.56 -2.73
N MET A 145 4.36 0.35 -3.70
CA MET A 145 5.41 0.63 -4.68
C MET A 145 6.64 1.29 -4.05
N TRP A 146 6.44 2.25 -3.14
CA TRP A 146 7.53 2.88 -2.39
C TRP A 146 8.30 1.84 -1.58
N ASP A 147 7.60 1.01 -0.81
CA ASP A 147 8.21 -0.05 0.00
C ASP A 147 8.98 -1.04 -0.88
N PHE A 148 8.44 -1.37 -2.06
CA PHE A 148 9.11 -2.22 -3.03
C PHE A 148 10.40 -1.60 -3.59
N VAL A 149 10.39 -0.31 -3.97
CA VAL A 149 11.59 0.40 -4.46
C VAL A 149 12.66 0.47 -3.36
N GLN A 150 12.26 0.70 -2.12
CA GLN A 150 13.20 0.71 -0.99
C GLN A 150 13.82 -0.68 -0.77
N PHE A 151 13.01 -1.73 -0.82
CA PHE A 151 13.49 -3.11 -0.79
C PHE A 151 14.51 -3.39 -1.91
N LEU A 152 14.24 -2.97 -3.16
CA LEU A 152 15.19 -3.10 -4.27
C LEU A 152 16.50 -2.34 -4.03
N ARG A 153 16.42 -1.11 -3.50
CA ARG A 153 17.61 -0.30 -3.19
C ARG A 153 18.47 -0.92 -2.09
N ASP A 154 17.83 -1.46 -1.05
CA ASP A 154 18.55 -2.11 0.05
C ASP A 154 19.22 -3.42 -0.42
N MET A 155 18.65 -4.09 -1.44
CA MET A 155 19.32 -5.22 -2.11
C MET A 155 20.48 -4.80 -3.02
N ALA A 156 20.40 -3.64 -3.67
CA ALA A 156 21.44 -3.13 -4.58
C ALA A 156 22.58 -2.38 -3.86
N GLY A 157 22.35 -1.96 -2.62
CA GLY A 157 23.39 -1.37 -1.77
C GLY A 157 24.53 -2.36 -1.50
N PRO A 158 25.77 -1.88 -1.28
CA PRO A 158 26.93 -2.75 -1.14
C PRO A 158 26.73 -3.70 0.05
N ALA A 159 26.79 -5.00 -0.22
CA ALA A 159 26.78 -6.08 0.76
C ALA A 159 28.06 -6.12 1.65
N SER A 160 28.75 -5.00 1.86
CA SER A 160 30.14 -4.98 2.34
C SER A 160 30.52 -3.74 3.17
N ALA A 161 29.69 -3.32 4.13
CA ALA A 161 30.08 -2.32 5.12
C ALA A 161 29.89 -2.80 6.58
N ASP A 162 29.98 -4.11 6.81
CA ASP A 162 30.15 -4.67 8.17
C ASP A 162 31.05 -5.90 8.14
N LYS A 163 32.21 -5.75 7.47
CA LYS A 163 33.42 -6.50 7.78
C LYS A 163 34.42 -5.49 8.31
N HIS A 164 34.80 -5.66 9.57
CA HIS A 164 35.85 -4.95 10.31
C HIS A 164 35.47 -3.59 10.93
N SER A 165 35.02 -3.66 12.17
CA SER A 165 35.65 -2.87 13.23
C SER A 165 35.76 -3.75 14.48
N ALA A 166 37.04 -3.99 14.82
CA ALA A 166 37.65 -4.73 15.91
C ALA A 166 36.87 -4.85 17.23
#